data_AF-A0A0B4EHN8-F1
#
_entry.id   AF-A0A0B4EHN8-F1
#
_cell.length_a   1.000
_cell.length_b   1.000
_cell.length_c   1.000
_cell.angle_alpha   90.00
_cell.angle_beta   90.00
_cell.angle_gamma   90.00
#
_symmetry.space_group_name_H-M   'P 1'
#
loop_
_entity.id
_entity.type
_entity.pdbx_description
1 polymer ?
#
loop_
_entity_poly.entity_id
_entity_poly.type
_entity_poly.pdbx_seq_one_letter_code
_entity_poly.pdbx_strand_id
1 'polypeptide(L)'
;MSSVKLLPVGITDFREILESNYYYIDKTQWIEELFQDGAKVKLFTRPRRFGKTLNMSMLRYFLISRIGKILENFSKAWKLKILPIWQNKGNIL
;
A
#
# COMPACT_ATOMS: atom_id res chain seq x y z
N MET A 1 14.57 5.79 29.28
CA MET A 1 13.66 4.63 29.38
C MET A 1 13.07 4.36 28.01
N SER A 2 13.33 3.22 27.38
CA SER A 2 12.54 2.77 26.22
C SER A 2 11.11 2.53 26.70
N SER A 3 10.18 3.40 26.32
CA SER A 3 8.76 3.21 26.61
C SER A 3 8.29 1.91 25.96
N VAL A 4 7.86 0.96 26.78
CA VAL A 4 7.28 -0.29 26.30
C VAL A 4 6.04 0.08 25.48
N LYS A 5 6.07 -0.25 24.18
CA LYS A 5 4.93 -0.01 23.30
C LYS A 5 3.77 -0.90 23.72
N LEU A 6 2.58 -0.33 23.81
CA LEU A 6 1.37 -1.07 24.16
C LEU A 6 0.99 -2.03 23.03
N LEU A 7 0.44 -3.19 23.38
CA LEU A 7 -0.12 -4.12 22.40
C LEU A 7 -1.45 -3.57 21.87
N PRO A 8 -1.65 -3.48 20.54
CA PRO A 8 -2.89 -3.00 19.94
C PRO A 8 -3.96 -4.09 20.03
N VAL A 9 -4.60 -4.20 21.20
CA VAL A 9 -5.71 -5.14 21.42
C VAL A 9 -7.00 -4.50 20.92
N GLY A 10 -7.66 -5.16 19.97
CA GLY A 10 -8.93 -4.68 19.40
C GLY A 10 -8.79 -3.62 18.30
N ILE A 11 -7.59 -3.09 18.08
CA ILE A 11 -7.30 -2.18 16.96
C ILE A 11 -7.05 -3.02 15.71
N THR A 12 -7.85 -2.76 14.67
CA THR A 12 -7.75 -3.49 13.40
C THR A 12 -7.25 -2.63 12.24
N ASP A 13 -7.14 -1.31 12.43
CA ASP A 13 -6.61 -0.41 11.42
C ASP A 13 -5.08 -0.31 11.55
N PHE A 14 -4.37 -0.63 10.47
CA PHE A 14 -2.92 -0.51 10.42
C PHE A 14 -2.44 0.94 10.58
N ARG A 15 -3.18 1.91 10.06
CA ARG A 15 -2.80 3.32 10.15
C ARG A 15 -2.88 3.83 11.58
N GLU A 16 -3.92 3.45 12.31
CA GLU A 16 -4.10 3.81 13.72
C GLU A 16 -2.96 3.25 14.59
N ILE A 17 -2.51 2.02 14.30
CA ILE A 17 -1.36 1.40 14.97
C ILE A 17 -0.08 2.21 14.76
N LEU A 18 0.16 2.72 13.55
CA LEU A 18 1.32 3.56 13.25
C LEU A 18 1.23 4.93 13.91
N GLU A 19 0.10 5.62 13.76
CA GLU A 19 -0.10 6.98 14.29
C GLU A 19 -0.05 7.03 15.82
N SER A 20 -0.58 6.00 16.48
CA SER A 20 -0.61 5.90 17.94
C SER A 20 0.61 5.19 18.54
N ASN A 21 1.63 4.90 17.73
CA ASN A 21 2.89 4.27 18.14
C ASN A 21 2.72 2.95 18.93
N TYR A 22 1.73 2.14 18.55
CA TYR A 22 1.52 0.82 19.15
C TYR A 22 2.60 -0.19 18.73
N TYR A 23 2.68 -1.29 19.47
CA TYR A 23 3.54 -2.41 19.10
C TYR A 23 2.97 -3.13 17.87
N TYR A 24 3.78 -3.25 16.82
CA TYR A 24 3.39 -3.88 15.57
C TYR A 24 4.50 -4.80 15.07
N ILE A 25 4.11 -5.92 14.46
CA ILE A 25 5.04 -6.84 13.81
C ILE A 25 5.04 -6.51 12.33
N ASP A 26 6.16 -6.04 11.81
CA ASP A 26 6.29 -5.76 10.38
C ASP A 26 6.22 -7.06 9.56
N LYS A 27 5.29 -7.09 8.61
CA LYS A 27 5.05 -8.20 7.67
C LYS A 27 5.27 -7.78 6.21
N THR A 28 5.96 -6.67 5.97
CA THR A 28 6.19 -6.15 4.63
C THR A 28 6.94 -7.16 3.76
N GLN A 29 7.94 -7.86 4.32
CA GLN A 29 8.66 -8.92 3.61
C GLN A 29 7.74 -10.07 3.17
N TRP A 30 6.83 -10.50 4.04
CA TRP A 30 5.85 -11.54 3.70
C TRP A 30 4.89 -11.09 2.59
N ILE A 31 4.52 -9.80 2.57
CA ILE A 31 3.72 -9.24 1.48
C ILE A 31 4.51 -9.28 0.16
N GLU A 32 5.80 -8.98 0.17
CA GLU A 32 6.65 -9.07 -1.01
C GLU A 32 6.71 -10.50 -1.56
N GLU A 33 6.96 -11.49 -0.70
CA GLU A 33 6.93 -12.91 -1.06
C GLU A 33 5.57 -13.33 -1.63
N LEU A 34 4.47 -12.83 -1.05
CA LEU A 34 3.11 -13.08 -1.53
C LEU A 34 2.88 -12.59 -2.97
N PHE A 35 3.51 -11.47 -3.37
CA PHE A 35 3.41 -10.92 -4.73
C PHE A 35 4.38 -11.56 -5.72
N GLN A 36 5.53 -12.04 -5.26
CA GLN A 36 6.48 -12.78 -6.10
C GLN A 36 5.99 -14.20 -6.41
N ASP A 37 5.09 -14.73 -5.59
CA ASP A 37 4.49 -16.03 -5.78
C ASP A 37 3.45 -16.02 -6.92
N GLY A 38 3.66 -16.89 -7.91
CA GLY A 38 2.85 -16.98 -9.14
C GLY A 38 1.46 -17.63 -8.97
N ALA A 39 1.01 -17.97 -7.77
CA ALA A 39 -0.31 -18.59 -7.60
C ALA A 39 -1.45 -17.59 -7.89
N LYS A 40 -2.39 -18.01 -8.74
CA LYS A 40 -3.58 -17.22 -9.12
C LYS A 40 -4.54 -16.93 -7.95
N VAL A 41 -4.58 -17.81 -6.96
CA VAL A 41 -5.47 -17.71 -5.80
C VAL A 41 -4.66 -17.99 -4.54
N LYS A 42 -4.81 -17.12 -3.54
CA LYS A 42 -4.19 -17.25 -2.21
C LYS A 42 -5.25 -17.50 -1.15
N LEU A 43 -5.19 -18.66 -0.51
CA LEU A 43 -6.10 -19.03 0.57
C LEU A 43 -5.50 -18.64 1.92
N PHE A 44 -6.15 -17.71 2.62
CA PHE A 44 -5.84 -17.42 4.01
C PHE A 44 -6.73 -18.27 4.93
N THR A 45 -6.27 -19.46 5.33
CA THR A 45 -6.94 -20.37 6.31
C THR A 45 -7.40 -19.59 7.54
N ARG A 46 -8.55 -19.85 8.19
CA ARG A 46 -9.18 -18.96 9.22
C ARG A 46 -8.82 -19.28 10.71
N PRO A 47 -7.55 -19.22 11.19
CA PRO A 47 -7.31 -19.31 12.62
C PRO A 47 -7.82 -18.06 13.34
N ARG A 48 -8.53 -18.28 14.45
CA ARG A 48 -9.11 -17.22 15.28
C ARG A 48 -8.00 -16.37 15.90
N ARG A 49 -8.18 -15.04 15.94
CA ARG A 49 -7.24 -14.04 16.50
C ARG A 49 -5.86 -13.96 15.81
N PHE A 50 -5.70 -14.53 14.61
CA PHE A 50 -4.43 -14.48 13.88
C PHE A 50 -4.13 -13.13 13.18
N GLY A 51 -4.87 -12.06 13.49
CA GLY A 51 -4.60 -10.73 12.94
C GLY A 51 -4.92 -10.56 11.44
N LYS A 52 -5.83 -11.36 10.88
CA LYS A 52 -6.22 -11.29 9.46
C LYS A 52 -6.75 -9.93 9.03
N THR A 53 -7.65 -9.36 9.82
CA THR A 53 -8.24 -8.05 9.54
C THR A 53 -7.16 -6.97 9.49
N LEU A 54 -6.24 -6.99 10.46
CA LEU A 54 -5.12 -6.06 10.49
C LEU A 54 -4.19 -6.24 9.27
N ASN A 55 -3.87 -7.49 8.92
CA ASN A 55 -3.07 -7.77 7.71
C ASN A 55 -3.76 -7.26 6.44
N MET A 56 -5.08 -7.40 6.31
CA MET A 56 -5.83 -6.87 5.16
C MET A 56 -5.82 -5.34 5.12
N SER A 57 -5.89 -4.67 6.28
CA SER A 57 -5.73 -3.22 6.37
C SER A 57 -4.34 -2.78 5.91
N MET A 58 -3.28 -3.44 6.39
CA MET A 58 -1.91 -3.20 5.96
C MET A 58 -1.74 -3.36 4.44
N LEU A 59 -2.24 -4.48 3.88
CA LEU A 59 -2.16 -4.77 2.45
C LEU A 59 -2.88 -3.69 1.62
N ARG A 60 -4.04 -3.22 2.08
CA ARG A 60 -4.78 -2.12 1.46
C ARG A 60 -3.93 -0.85 1.40
N TYR A 61 -3.31 -0.43 2.51
CA TYR A 61 -2.46 0.77 2.53
C TYR A 61 -1.23 0.62 1.64
N PHE A 62 -0.60 -0.56 1.64
CA PHE A 62 0.53 -0.87 0.77
C PHE A 62 0.17 -0.74 -0.72
N LEU A 63 -0.94 -1.35 -1.14
CA LEU A 63 -1.42 -1.30 -2.52
C LEU A 63 -1.82 0.11 -2.95
N ILE A 64 -2.54 0.85 -2.10
CA ILE A 64 -2.91 2.25 -2.38
C ILE A 64 -1.65 3.10 -2.56
N SER A 65 -0.64 2.94 -1.70
CA SER A 65 0.62 3.67 -1.82
C SER A 65 1.36 3.35 -3.13
N ARG A 66 1.37 2.08 -3.54
CA ARG A 66 1.98 1.64 -4.80
C ARG A 66 1.25 2.17 -6.03
N ILE A 67 -0.08 2.07 -6.05
CA ILE A 67 -0.91 2.60 -7.14
C ILE A 67 -0.78 4.11 -7.24
N GLY A 68 -0.76 4.83 -6.12
CA GLY A 68 -0.56 6.28 -6.10
C GLY A 68 0.73 6.69 -6.80
N LYS A 69 1.85 6.01 -6.52
CA LYS A 69 3.13 6.23 -7.21
C LYS A 69 3.05 5.95 -8.70
N ILE A 70 2.35 4.88 -9.09
CA ILE A 70 2.14 4.54 -10.50
C ILE A 70 1.35 5.66 -11.19
N LEU A 71 0.22 6.09 -10.61
CA LEU A 71 -0.61 7.16 -11.18
C LEU A 71 0.13 8.49 -11.27
N GLU A 72 0.95 8.82 -10.28
CA GLU A 72 1.80 10.02 -10.32
C GLU A 72 2.83 9.94 -11.46
N ASN A 73 3.50 8.79 -11.61
CA ASN A 73 4.45 8.56 -12.69
C ASN A 73 3.76 8.58 -14.06
N PHE A 74 2.57 8.00 -14.18
CA PHE A 74 1.74 8.05 -15.37
C PHE A 74 1.35 9.49 -15.70
N SER A 75 0.90 10.27 -14.72
CA SER A 75 0.55 11.69 -14.89
C SER A 75 1.74 12.51 -15.38
N LYS A 76 2.92 12.32 -14.80
CA LYS A 76 4.17 12.94 -15.25
C LYS A 76 4.52 12.54 -16.69
N ALA A 77 4.46 11.24 -17.01
CA ALA A 77 4.74 10.73 -18.35
C ALA A 77 3.74 11.24 -19.40
N TRP A 78 2.45 11.31 -19.04
CA TRP A 78 1.39 11.87 -19.87
C TRP A 78 1.63 13.35 -20.16
N LYS A 79 1.98 14.14 -19.13
CA LYS A 79 2.33 15.55 -19.33
C LYS A 79 3.53 15.69 -20.26
N LEU A 80 4.58 14.90 -20.09
CA LEU A 80 5.78 15.00 -20.92
C LEU A 80 5.57 14.59 -22.38
N LYS A 81 4.73 13.57 -22.65
CA LYS A 81 4.51 13.07 -24.01
C LYS A 81 3.39 13.78 -24.76
N ILE A 82 2.31 14.17 -24.07
CA ILE A 82 1.07 14.59 -24.74
C ILE A 82 0.88 16.11 -24.71
N LEU A 83 1.26 16.84 -23.63
CA LEU A 83 1.17 18.32 -23.65
C LEU A 83 1.89 18.97 -24.84
N PRO A 84 3.14 18.60 -25.20
CA PRO A 84 3.84 19.28 -26.29
C PRO A 84 3.20 19.00 -27.67
N ILE A 85 2.53 17.86 -27.84
CA ILE A 85 1.80 17.52 -29.08
C ILE A 85 0.56 18.42 -29.25
N TRP A 86 -0.11 18.78 -28.15
CA TRP A 86 -1.26 19.68 -28.17
C TRP A 86 -0.87 21.15 -28.24
N GLN A 87 0.30 21.54 -27.70
CA GLN A 87 0.81 22.91 -27.84
C GLN A 87 1.26 23.24 -29.27
N ASN A 88 1.80 22.27 -30.02
CA ASN A 88 2.26 22.50 -31.39
C ASN A 88 1.14 22.48 -32.45
N LYS A 89 -0.04 21.93 -32.12
CA LYS A 89 -1.21 21.95 -33.02
C LYS A 89 -1.98 23.28 -33.02
N GLY A 90 -1.63 24.22 -32.14
CA GLY A 90 -2.23 25.56 -32.05
C GLY A 90 -1.60 26.63 -32.97
N ASN A 91 -0.51 26.32 -33.66
CA ASN A 91 0.21 27.24 -34.57
C ASN A 91 0.09 26.85 -36.06
N ILE A 92 -0.97 26.13 -36.43
CA ILE A 92 -1.30 25.84 -37.83
C ILE A 92 -2.64 26.52 -38.16
N LEU A 93 -2.69 27.84 -37.99
CA LEU A 93 -3.53 28.81 -38.73
C LEU A 93 -2.86 30.19 -38.61
#